data_AF-A0A810KVM8-F1
#
_entry.id   AF-A0A810KVM8-F1
#
_cell.length_a   1.000
_cell.length_b   1.000
_cell.length_c   1.000
_cell.angle_alpha   90.00
_cell.angle_beta   90.00
_cell.angle_gamma   90.00
#
_symmetry.space_group_name_H-M   'P 1'
#
loop_
_entity.id
_entity.type
_entity.pdbx_description
1 polymer ?
#
loop_
_entity_poly.entity_id
_entity_poly.type
_entity_poly.pdbx_seq_one_letter_code
_entity_poly.pdbx_strand_id
1 'polypeptide(L)' 'MSGPRPAVGDLVALPRYLSDRPYRVLAVADSMIPGWVHLGGYLIRADLTQWLVDYEVPANQLRLLDDAVLPVYDSARRIK' A
#
# COMPACT_ATOMS: atom_id res chain seq x y z
N MET A 1 -4.95 7.38 19.25
CA MET A 1 -5.65 6.44 18.34
C MET A 1 -4.61 5.82 17.43
N SER A 2 -4.35 4.52 17.55
CA SER A 2 -3.43 3.79 16.67
C SER A 2 -4.22 3.22 15.49
N GLY A 3 -3.86 3.60 14.26
CA GLY A 3 -4.29 2.87 13.06
C GLY A 3 -3.56 1.53 12.94
N PRO A 4 -3.97 0.67 12.00
CA PRO A 4 -3.27 -0.59 11.75
C PRO A 4 -1.83 -0.31 11.30
N ARG A 5 -0.87 -1.03 11.90
CA ARG A 5 0.52 -0.98 11.43
C ARG A 5 0.65 -1.94 10.25
N PRO A 6 1.01 -1.46 9.05
CA PRO A 6 1.19 -2.36 7.91
C PRO A 6 2.37 -3.30 8.15
N ALA A 7 2.31 -4.46 7.52
CA ALA A 7 3.40 -5.42 7.42
C ALA A 7 4.16 -5.28 6.10
N VAL A 8 5.35 -5.87 6.03
CA VAL A 8 6.07 -6.02 4.77
C VAL A 8 5.22 -6.85 3.80
N GLY A 9 5.09 -6.38 2.57
CA GLY A 9 4.25 -6.97 1.52
C GLY A 9 2.87 -6.36 1.41
N ASP A 10 2.39 -5.64 2.44
CA ASP A 10 1.07 -5.02 2.39
C ASP A 10 0.99 -3.99 1.27
N LEU A 11 -0.18 -3.95 0.64
CA LEU A 11 -0.59 -2.86 -0.22
C LEU A 11 -1.34 -1.84 0.62
N VAL A 12 -0.92 -0.57 0.57
CA VAL A 12 -1.53 0.49 1.37
C VAL A 12 -1.90 1.69 0.50
N ALA A 13 -2.96 2.36 0.88
CA ALA A 13 -3.24 3.72 0.43
C ALA A 13 -2.57 4.70 1.40
N LEU A 14 -1.73 5.57 0.84
CA LEU A 14 -1.12 6.68 1.55
C LEU A 14 -2.14 7.83 1.73
N PRO A 15 -1.88 8.77 2.65
CA PRO A 15 -2.60 10.03 2.68
C PRO A 15 -2.52 10.77 1.35
N ARG A 16 -3.64 11.40 0.95
CA ARG A 16 -3.80 12.07 -0.35
C ARG A 16 -2.72 13.12 -0.66
N TYR A 17 -2.16 13.77 0.36
CA TYR A 17 -1.11 14.78 0.17
C TYR A 17 0.27 14.19 -0.16
N LEU A 18 0.49 12.89 0.08
CA LEU A 18 1.71 12.18 -0.35
C LEU A 18 1.51 11.56 -1.73
N SER A 19 0.46 10.77 -1.91
CA SER A 19 0.11 10.14 -3.18
C SER A 19 -1.31 9.59 -3.16
N ASP A 20 -1.93 9.52 -4.34
CA ASP A 20 -3.19 8.81 -4.60
C ASP A 20 -2.98 7.39 -5.16
N ARG A 21 -1.72 6.97 -5.33
CA ARG A 21 -1.36 5.66 -5.90
C ARG A 21 -1.21 4.58 -4.83
N PRO A 22 -1.45 3.30 -5.19
CA PRO A 22 -1.13 2.18 -4.30
C PRO A 22 0.36 2.14 -3.97
N TYR A 23 0.68 1.86 -2.71
CA TYR A 23 2.03 1.75 -2.19
C TYR A 23 2.27 0.34 -1.64
N ARG A 24 3.31 -0.34 -2.14
CA ARG A 24 3.73 -1.66 -1.65
C ARG A 24 4.82 -1.50 -0.60
N VAL A 25 4.58 -2.00 0.60
CA VAL A 25 5.50 -1.88 1.73
C VAL A 25 6.64 -2.92 1.62
N LEU A 26 7.88 -2.47 1.78
CA LEU A 26 9.08 -3.32 1.89
C LEU A 26 9.76 -3.25 3.26
N ALA A 27 9.64 -2.11 3.94
CA ALA A 27 10.22 -1.89 5.26
C ALA A 27 9.28 -1.02 6.10
N VAL A 28 9.22 -1.32 7.39
CA VAL A 28 8.45 -0.55 8.38
C VAL A 28 9.35 -0.33 9.59
N ALA A 29 9.57 0.93 9.96
CA ALA A 29 10.33 1.30 11.15
C ALA A 29 9.54 2.31 12.00
N ASP A 30 9.92 2.41 13.28
CA ASP A 30 9.37 3.44 14.15
C ASP A 30 9.89 4.81 13.74
N SER A 31 8.99 5.77 13.62
CA SER A 31 9.36 7.16 13.37
C SER A 31 9.87 7.80 14.66
N MET A 32 10.74 8.80 14.51
CA MET A 32 11.11 9.71 15.60
C MET A 32 9.93 10.60 16.02
N ILE A 33 8.88 10.70 15.19
CA ILE A 33 7.68 11.49 15.47
C ILE A 33 6.63 10.59 16.14
N PRO A 34 6.15 10.91 17.36
CA PRO A 34 5.15 10.11 18.04
C PRO A 34 3.87 9.92 17.21
N GLY A 35 3.47 8.66 17.02
CA GLY A 35 2.27 8.28 16.25
C GLY A 35 2.47 8.18 14.73
N TRP A 36 3.71 8.34 14.26
CA TRP A 36 4.08 8.16 12.86
C TRP A 36 4.89 6.87 12.67
N VAL A 37 4.93 6.40 11.43
CA VAL A 37 5.74 5.26 11.00
C VAL A 37 6.55 5.66 9.77
N HIS A 38 7.77 5.14 9.71
CA HIS A 38 8.59 5.20 8.51
C HIS A 38 8.26 4.01 7.62
N LEU A 39 7.92 4.26 6.37
CA LEU A 39 7.64 3.26 5.35
C LEU A 39 8.65 3.37 4.22
N GLY A 40 9.30 2.25 3.89
CA GLY A 40 10.08 2.11 2.65
C GLY A 40 9.42 1.11 1.72
N GLY A 41 9.42 1.38 0.41
CA GLY A 41 8.56 0.65 -0.52
C GLY A 41 8.40 1.28 -1.90
N TYR A 42 7.40 0.82 -2.65
CA TYR A 42 7.18 1.25 -4.03
C TYR A 42 5.81 1.88 -4.25
N LEU A 43 5.76 3.04 -4.93
CA LEU A 43 4.53 3.49 -5.58
C LEU A 43 4.31 2.70 -6.86
N ILE A 44 3.10 2.17 -7.03
CA ILE A 44 2.68 1.42 -8.22
C ILE A 44 1.91 2.36 -9.15
N ARG A 45 2.37 2.52 -10.39
CA ARG A 45 1.69 3.31 -11.42
C ARG A 45 0.65 2.48 -12.18
N ALA A 46 -0.22 3.16 -12.91
CA ALA A 46 -1.23 2.51 -13.76
C ALA A 46 -0.62 1.64 -14.86
N ASP A 47 0.60 1.95 -15.30
CA ASP A 47 1.38 1.14 -16.25
C ASP A 47 2.21 0.04 -15.58
N LEU A 48 1.93 -0.23 -14.29
CA LEU A 48 2.62 -1.21 -13.43
C LEU A 48 4.10 -0.92 -13.16
N THR A 49 4.61 0.26 -13.55
CA THR A 49 5.95 0.67 -13.16
C THR A 49 6.02 0.99 -11.66
N GLN A 50 7.17 0.68 -11.05
CA GLN A 50 7.39 0.78 -9.60
C GLN A 50 8.51 1.77 -9.29
N TRP A 51 8.26 2.70 -8.38
CA TRP A 51 9.23 3.73 -7.99
C TRP A 51 9.53 3.58 -6.50
N LEU A 52 10.79 3.34 -6.16
CA LEU A 52 11.24 3.22 -4.77
C LEU A 52 11.16 4.59 -4.10
N VAL A 53 10.41 4.68 -3.01
CA VAL A 53 10.23 5.91 -2.23
C VAL A 53 9.95 5.58 -0.77
N ASP A 54 10.50 6.44 0.10
CA ASP A 54 10.32 6.34 1.55
C ASP A 54 9.43 7.48 2.05
N TYR A 55 8.53 7.18 2.99
CA TYR A 55 7.60 8.15 3.57
C TYR A 55 7.53 8.04 5.10
N GLU A 56 7.51 9.19 5.76
CA GLU A 56 7.01 9.33 7.12
C GLU A 56 5.50 9.55 7.06
N VAL A 57 4.71 8.71 7.73
CA VAL A 57 3.25 8.75 7.64
C VAL A 57 2.60 8.62 9.02
N PRO A 58 1.56 9.42 9.33
CA PRO A 58 0.74 9.19 10.52
C PRO A 58 0.09 7.80 10.46
N ALA A 59 0.33 6.96 11.46
CA ALA A 59 -0.15 5.58 11.46
C ALA A 59 -1.69 5.48 11.39
N ASN A 60 -2.40 6.49 11.91
CA ASN A 60 -3.86 6.57 11.87
C ASN A 60 -4.44 6.98 10.51
N GLN A 61 -3.61 7.38 9.54
CA GLN A 61 -4.05 7.75 8.18
C GLN A 61 -3.70 6.68 7.14
N LEU A 62 -3.01 5.61 7.55
CA LEU A 62 -2.76 4.46 6.68
C LEU A 62 -4.00 3.60 6.55
N ARG A 63 -4.27 3.17 5.32
CA ARG A 63 -5.36 2.24 5.02
C ARG A 63 -4.82 1.07 4.22
N LEU A 64 -4.99 -0.14 4.75
CA LEU A 64 -4.69 -1.37 4.04
C LEU A 64 -5.62 -1.48 2.83
N LEU A 65 -5.07 -1.93 1.71
CA LEU A 65 -5.78 -2.26 0.50
C LEU A 65 -5.76 -3.78 0.32
N ASP A 66 -6.86 -4.33 -0.17
CA ASP A 66 -6.88 -5.73 -0.58
C ASP A 66 -5.88 -5.93 -1.73
N ASP A 67 -5.05 -6.97 -1.62
CA ASP A 67 -4.12 -7.36 -2.68
C ASP A 67 -4.86 -8.11 -3.80
N ALA A 68 -5.84 -7.45 -4.41
CA ALA A 68 -6.62 -8.03 -5.48
C ALA A 68 -5.81 -8.02 -6.79
N VAL A 69 -4.98 -9.03 -6.99
CA VAL A 69 -4.68 -9.53 -8.34
C VAL A 69 -5.46 -10.82 -8.54
N LEU A 70 -6.78 -10.72 -8.67
CA LEU A 70 -7.56 -11.80 -9.25
C LEU A 70 -7.60 -11.57 -10.76
N PRO A 71 -6.94 -12.39 -11.60
CA PRO A 71 -7.46 -12.58 -12.93
C PRO A 71 -8.84 -13.18 -12.71
N VAL A 72 -9.89 -12.38 -12.90
CA VAL A 72 -11.22 -12.93 -13.13
C VAL A 72 -11.13 -13.59 -14.50
N TYR A 73 -10.58 -14.81 -14.55
CA TYR A 73 -10.89 -15.72 -15.62
C TYR A 73 -12.37 -15.98 -15.52
N ASP A 74 -13.13 -15.25 -16.31
CA ASP A 74 -14.53 -15.49 -16.61
C ASP A 74 -14.65 -16.84 -17.33
N SER A 75 -14.39 -17.91 -16.58
CA SER A 75 -14.43 -19.30 -17.03
C SER A 75 -15.86 -19.78 -17.20
N ALA A 76 -16.86 -18.93 -16.91
CA ALA A 76 -18.27 -19.24 -17.06
C ALA A 76 -18.76 -19.12 -18.52
N ARG A 77 -17.96 -18.60 -19.46
CA ARG A 77 -18.25 -18.67 -20.90
C ARG A 77 -17.56 -19.86 -21.56
N ARG A 78 -18.15 -21.04 -21.37
CA ARG A 78 -18.11 -22.29 -22.17
C ARG A 78 -18.31 -23.40 -21.16
N ILE A 79 -19.48 -24.00 -21.05
CA ILE A 79 -19.92 -25.11 -21.92
C ILE A 79 -21.45 -25.09 -22.02
N LYS A 80 -21.90 -24.97 -23.27
CA LYS A 80 -23.21 -25.35 -23.87
C LYS A 80 -24.50 -24.84 -23.23
#